data_AF-T1EJJ6-F1
#
_entry.id   AF-T1EJJ6-F1
#
_cell.length_a   1.000
_cell.length_b   1.000
_cell.length_c   1.000
_cell.angle_alpha   90.00
_cell.angle_beta   90.00
_cell.angle_gamma   90.00
#
_symmetry.space_group_name_H-M   'P 1'
#
loop_
_entity.id
_entity.type
_entity.pdbx_description
1 polymer ?
#
loop_
_entity_poly.entity_id
_entity_poly.type
_entity_poly.pdbx_seq_one_letter_code
_entity_poly.pdbx_strand_id
1 'polypeptide(L)'
;GIGERNEKGKKFINWCAANDQTITNTWNDNHPRRKYNWKISGDNGKNMIDYITINRRFQNTVLQCKSYSGADCGSDHNQVVCKIKI
;
A
#
# COMPACT_ATOMS: atom_id res chain seq x y z
N GLY A 1 -1.17 5.64 -4.52
CA GLY A 1 -1.78 6.31 -3.36
C GLY A 1 -3.25 6.54 -3.61
N ILE A 2 -3.97 6.93 -2.57
CA ILE A 2 -5.28 7.57 -2.68
C ILE A 2 -5.04 9.08 -2.66
N GLY A 3 -5.81 9.84 -3.44
CA GLY A 3 -5.66 11.30 -3.52
C GLY A 3 -4.54 11.76 -4.46
N GLU A 4 -4.21 13.04 -4.37
CA GLU A 4 -3.19 13.67 -5.21
C GLU A 4 -1.78 13.24 -4.79
N ARG A 5 -0.94 12.91 -5.78
CA ARG A 5 0.43 12.47 -5.54
C ARG A 5 1.35 13.68 -5.29
N ASN A 6 1.87 13.78 -4.08
CA ASN A 6 2.89 14.76 -3.74
C ASN A 6 4.31 14.39 -4.24
N GLU A 7 5.27 15.29 -4.03
CA GLU A 7 6.67 15.11 -4.42
C GLU A 7 7.35 13.88 -3.80
N LYS A 8 7.01 13.53 -2.55
CA LYS A 8 7.54 12.31 -1.90
C LYS A 8 7.06 11.06 -2.62
N GLY A 9 5.78 11.04 -3.01
CA GLY A 9 5.21 9.97 -3.83
C GLY A 9 5.87 9.85 -5.20
N LYS A 10 6.21 10.96 -5.85
CA LYS A 10 6.96 10.95 -7.12
C LYS A 10 8.37 10.37 -6.93
N LYS A 11 9.10 10.81 -5.91
CA LYS A 11 10.43 10.27 -5.58
C LYS A 11 10.39 8.77 -5.31
N PHE A 12 9.40 8.30 -4.57
CA PHE A 12 9.24 6.87 -4.28
C PHE A 12 9.00 6.04 -5.55
N ILE A 13 8.15 6.52 -6.46
CA ILE A 13 7.91 5.84 -7.75
C ILE A 13 9.17 5.83 -8.60
N ASN A 14 9.91 6.94 -8.68
CA ASN A 14 11.15 7.01 -9.43
C ASN A 14 12.19 6.02 -8.87
N TRP A 15 12.29 5.91 -7.55
CA TRP A 15 13.15 4.91 -6.91
C TRP A 15 12.70 3.48 -7.24
N CYS A 16 11.39 3.18 -7.19
CA CYS A 16 10.88 1.86 -7.54
C CYS A 16 11.19 1.50 -9.00
N ALA A 17 10.99 2.44 -9.92
CA ALA A 17 11.29 2.24 -11.33
C ALA A 17 12.79 2.01 -11.57
N ALA A 18 13.66 2.77 -10.90
CA ALA A 18 15.11 2.64 -11.01
C ALA A 18 15.65 1.31 -10.43
N ASN A 19 14.98 0.73 -9.44
CA ASN A 19 15.43 -0.47 -8.72
C ASN A 19 14.65 -1.74 -9.09
N ASP A 20 13.92 -1.70 -10.20
CA ASP A 20 13.09 -2.80 -10.69
C ASP A 20 12.13 -3.35 -9.62
N GLN A 21 11.48 -2.43 -8.90
CA GLN A 21 10.53 -2.73 -7.83
C GLN A 21 9.09 -2.52 -8.28
N THR A 22 8.26 -3.43 -7.83
CA THR A 22 6.81 -3.45 -7.97
C THR A 22 6.17 -2.93 -6.70
N ILE A 23 5.20 -2.01 -6.80
CA ILE A 23 4.41 -1.52 -5.65
C ILE A 23 3.12 -2.35 -5.52
N THR A 24 3.16 -3.37 -4.67
CA THR A 24 2.15 -4.44 -4.64
C THR A 24 0.75 -3.99 -4.23
N ASN A 25 0.63 -3.07 -3.27
CA ASN A 25 -0.66 -2.59 -2.76
C ASN A 25 -1.40 -1.63 -3.69
N THR A 26 -0.83 -1.30 -4.87
CA THR A 26 -1.49 -0.46 -5.88
C THR A 26 -2.12 -1.22 -7.05
N TRP A 27 -1.84 -2.52 -7.15
CA TRP A 27 -2.16 -3.31 -8.33
C TRP A 27 -3.47 -4.07 -8.23
N ASN A 28 -3.76 -4.60 -7.05
CA ASN A 28 -4.97 -5.37 -6.81
C ASN A 28 -6.16 -4.43 -6.75
N ASP A 29 -7.24 -4.77 -7.46
CA ASP A 29 -8.52 -4.09 -7.32
C ASP A 29 -9.21 -4.48 -6.01
N ASN A 30 -8.67 -3.95 -4.92
CA ASN A 30 -9.22 -4.13 -3.60
C ASN A 30 -10.46 -3.24 -3.44
N HIS A 31 -11.43 -3.69 -2.64
CA HIS A 31 -12.52 -2.82 -2.19
C HIS A 31 -11.95 -1.50 -1.60
N PRO A 32 -12.55 -0.31 -1.84
CA PRO A 32 -12.02 0.97 -1.36
C PRO A 32 -11.66 1.02 0.12
N ARG A 33 -12.42 0.30 0.97
CA ARG A 33 -12.16 0.14 2.42
C ARG A 33 -10.82 -0.53 2.78
N ARG A 34 -10.17 -1.19 1.81
CA ARG A 34 -8.90 -1.91 1.94
C ARG A 34 -7.74 -1.19 1.24
N LYS A 35 -7.96 0.01 0.69
CA LYS A 35 -6.92 0.80 -0.01
C LYS A 35 -6.18 1.79 0.90
N TYR A 36 -6.81 2.28 1.98
CA TYR A 36 -6.18 3.23 2.91
C TYR A 36 -5.55 2.51 4.10
N ASN A 37 -4.38 2.96 4.53
CA ASN A 37 -3.68 2.46 5.71
C ASN A 37 -3.49 3.52 6.79
N TRP A 38 -3.96 4.73 6.60
CA TRP A 38 -3.92 5.76 7.61
C TRP A 38 -5.25 6.51 7.70
N LYS A 39 -5.68 6.80 8.94
CA LYS A 39 -6.93 7.52 9.22
C LYS A 39 -6.76 8.43 10.44
N ILE A 40 -7.16 9.69 10.31
CA ILE A 40 -7.28 10.61 11.45
C ILE A 40 -8.49 10.22 12.32
N SER A 41 -8.31 10.24 13.65
CA SER A 41 -9.40 10.15 14.62
C SER A 41 -10.33 11.35 14.48
N GLY A 42 -11.58 11.12 14.07
CA GLY A 42 -12.62 12.14 13.94
C GLY A 42 -12.86 12.69 12.53
N ASP A 43 -12.06 12.33 11.52
CA ASP A 43 -12.13 12.93 10.18
C ASP A 43 -12.46 11.94 9.04
N ASN A 44 -12.79 12.49 7.85
CA ASN A 44 -12.95 11.83 6.56
C ASN A 44 -11.63 11.52 5.84
N GLY A 45 -10.50 12.09 6.28
CA GLY A 45 -9.19 11.88 5.69
C GLY A 45 -8.72 10.43 5.74
N LYS A 46 -8.59 9.81 4.56
CA LYS A 46 -8.07 8.45 4.37
C LYS A 46 -6.91 8.51 3.40
N ASN A 47 -5.73 8.10 3.84
CA ASN A 47 -4.54 8.10 2.99
C ASN A 47 -3.92 6.70 2.87
N MET A 48 -3.09 6.56 1.84
CA MET A 48 -2.21 5.41 1.67
C MET A 48 -0.77 5.90 1.70
N ILE A 49 -0.09 5.66 2.81
CA ILE A 49 1.28 6.12 3.07
C ILE A 49 2.26 4.96 3.32
N ASP A 50 1.76 3.80 3.74
CA ASP A 50 2.56 2.57 3.85
C ASP A 50 2.48 1.74 2.55
N TYR A 51 3.61 1.16 2.14
CA TYR A 51 3.72 0.41 0.88
C TYR A 51 4.54 -0.87 1.08
N ILE A 52 4.15 -1.93 0.37
CA ILE A 52 4.97 -3.14 0.26
C ILE A 52 5.47 -3.23 -1.18
N THR A 53 6.79 -3.31 -1.34
CA THR A 53 7.43 -3.50 -2.64
C THR A 53 8.04 -4.89 -2.75
N ILE A 54 8.13 -5.39 -3.98
CA ILE A 54 8.84 -6.64 -4.29
C ILE A 54 9.67 -6.43 -5.57
N ASN A 55 10.79 -7.15 -5.70
CA ASN A 55 11.51 -7.17 -6.96
C ASN A 55 10.59 -7.68 -8.08
N ARG A 56 10.61 -7.01 -9.23
CA ARG A 56 9.70 -7.27 -10.33
C ARG A 56 9.77 -8.70 -10.85
N ARG A 57 10.93 -9.38 -10.76
CA ARG A 57 11.07 -10.80 -11.14
C ARG A 57 10.16 -11.73 -10.34
N PHE A 58 9.76 -11.33 -9.13
CA PHE A 58 8.87 -12.09 -8.25
C PHE A 58 7.45 -11.55 -8.19
N GLN A 59 7.09 -10.56 -9.01
CA GLN A 59 5.78 -9.91 -8.95
C GLN A 59 4.60 -10.91 -9.05
N ASN A 60 4.78 -11.99 -9.79
CA ASN A 60 3.76 -13.02 -10.03
C ASN A 60 3.52 -13.93 -8.81
N THR A 61 4.35 -13.85 -7.76
CA THR A 61 4.10 -14.56 -6.50
C THR A 61 3.08 -13.85 -5.63
N VAL A 62 2.82 -12.56 -5.87
CA VAL A 62 1.90 -11.75 -5.08
C VAL A 62 0.46 -12.13 -5.42
N LEU A 63 -0.22 -12.79 -4.48
CA LEU A 63 -1.63 -13.17 -4.62
C LEU A 63 -2.55 -12.00 -4.26
N GLN A 64 -2.25 -11.30 -3.17
CA GLN A 64 -3.05 -10.16 -2.73
C GLN A 64 -2.25 -9.27 -1.78
N CYS A 65 -2.22 -7.96 -2.03
CA CYS A 65 -1.72 -6.97 -1.08
C CYS A 65 -2.81 -5.95 -0.74
N LYS A 66 -3.10 -5.75 0.54
CA LYS A 66 -4.23 -4.91 1.01
C LYS A 66 -3.98 -4.33 2.40
N SER A 67 -4.65 -3.23 2.71
CA SER A 67 -4.79 -2.75 4.09
C SER A 67 -5.73 -3.67 4.89
N TYR A 68 -5.39 -3.90 6.15
CA TYR A 68 -6.07 -4.79 7.08
C TYR A 68 -6.63 -3.98 8.27
N SER A 69 -7.75 -3.31 8.02
CA SER A 69 -8.44 -2.45 8.99
C SER A 69 -9.21 -3.20 10.09
N GLY A 70 -9.06 -4.52 10.17
CA GLY A 70 -9.64 -5.35 11.24
C GLY A 70 -8.66 -5.68 12.36
N ALA A 71 -7.37 -5.35 12.22
CA ALA A 71 -6.41 -5.55 13.29
C ALA A 71 -6.48 -4.39 14.29
N ASP A 72 -6.77 -4.71 15.55
CA ASP A 72 -6.64 -3.76 16.65
C ASP A 72 -5.16 -3.66 17.04
N CYS A 73 -4.53 -2.55 16.64
CA CYS A 73 -3.09 -2.33 16.80
C CYS A 73 -2.77 -1.16 17.72
N GLY A 74 -3.78 -0.48 18.28
CA GLY A 74 -3.58 0.74 19.07
C GLY A 74 -2.88 1.88 18.31
N SER A 75 -3.01 1.93 16.97
CA SER A 75 -2.38 2.93 16.09
C SER A 75 -3.42 3.57 15.17
N ASP A 76 -3.15 4.80 14.74
CA ASP A 76 -3.85 5.49 13.64
C ASP A 76 -3.55 4.89 12.25
N HIS A 77 -2.59 3.95 12.19
CA HIS A 77 -2.29 3.13 11.02
C HIS A 77 -3.02 1.78 11.04
N ASN A 78 -3.49 1.38 9.86
CA ASN A 78 -3.92 0.00 9.58
C ASN A 78 -2.73 -0.76 8.98
N GLN A 79 -2.54 -2.00 9.41
CA GLN A 79 -1.50 -2.86 8.86
C GLN A 79 -1.70 -3.10 7.36
N VAL A 80 -0.60 -3.16 6.59
CA VAL A 80 -0.63 -3.62 5.19
C VAL A 80 -0.16 -5.07 5.14
N VAL A 81 -0.96 -5.93 4.53
CA VAL A 81 -0.70 -7.37 4.46
C VAL A 81 -0.55 -7.79 3.01
N CYS A 82 0.51 -8.52 2.72
CA CYS A 82 0.78 -9.14 1.42
C CYS A 82 0.75 -10.67 1.55
N LYS A 83 -0.13 -11.32 0.79
CA LYS A 83 -0.17 -12.77 0.62
C LYS A 83 0.67 -13.13 -0.61
N ILE A 84 1.67 -13.99 -0.40
CA ILE A 84 2.56 -14.47 -1.45
C ILE A 84 2.45 -16.00 -1.61
N LYS A 85 2.69 -16.48 -2.83
CA LYS A 85 2.89 -17.90 -3.16
C LYS A 85 4.40 -18.17 -3.18
N ILE A 86 4.86 -19.11 -2.37
CA ILE A 86 6.25 -19.58 -2.34
C ILE A 86 6.34 -20.87 -3.15
#